data_AF-A0A377YYY7-F1
#
_entry.id   AF-A0A377YYY7-F1
#
_cell.length_a   1.000
_cell.length_b   1.000
_cell.length_c   1.000
_cell.angle_alpha   90.00
_cell.angle_beta   90.00
_cell.angle_gamma   90.00
#
_symmetry.space_group_name_H-M   'P 1'
#
loop_
_entity.id
_entity.type
_entity.pdbx_description
1 polymer ?
#
loop_
_entity_poly.entity_id
_entity_poly.type
_entity_poly.pdbx_seq_one_letter_code
_entity_poly.pdbx_strand_id
1 'polypeptide(L)'
;MWPRYNLIANPEKFADIAELMGENITGLSTLDAAEKAIAAITRLSMDIGIPQHLRDLGVKEADFPYMAEMALKDGNAFSNPRKGNEQEIAAIFRQAF
;
A
#
# COMPACT_ATOMS: atom_id res chain seq x y z
N MET A 1 1.73 4.34 1.38
CA MET A 1 1.98 2.92 0.97
C MET A 1 0.75 2.35 0.26
N TRP A 2 0.91 1.57 -0.81
CA TRP A 2 -0.20 1.12 -1.69
C TRP A 2 -1.32 0.34 -0.97
N PRO A 3 -1.05 -0.64 -0.10
CA PRO A 3 -2.09 -1.33 0.69
C PRO A 3 -2.97 -0.36 1.51
N ARG A 4 -2.37 0.68 2.10
CA ARG A 4 -3.09 1.70 2.88
C ARG A 4 -4.04 2.53 2.02
N TYR A 5 -3.67 2.85 0.78
CA TYR A 5 -4.55 3.54 -0.17
C TYR A 5 -5.81 2.71 -0.50
N ASN A 6 -5.65 1.39 -0.61
CA ASN A 6 -6.71 0.44 -0.91
C ASN A 6 -7.55 0.01 0.30
N LEU A 7 -7.12 0.32 1.52
CA LEU A 7 -7.79 -0.12 2.76
C LEU A 7 -9.30 0.19 2.76
N ILE A 8 -9.66 1.40 2.36
CA ILE A 8 -11.06 1.86 2.35
C ILE A 8 -11.95 1.13 1.33
N ALA A 9 -11.36 0.42 0.35
CA ALA A 9 -12.12 -0.30 -0.66
C ALA A 9 -12.68 -1.63 -0.13
N ASN A 10 -12.01 -2.24 0.85
CA ASN A 10 -12.48 -3.46 1.51
C ASN A 10 -11.80 -3.67 2.89
N PRO A 11 -12.20 -2.92 3.92
CA PRO A 11 -11.60 -3.03 5.25
C PRO A 11 -11.65 -4.44 5.84
N GLU A 12 -12.73 -5.19 5.59
CA GLU A 12 -12.94 -6.55 6.08
C GLU A 12 -11.84 -7.49 5.58
N LYS A 13 -11.51 -7.46 4.29
CA LYS A 13 -10.41 -8.27 3.75
C LYS A 13 -9.05 -7.88 4.31
N PHE A 14 -8.84 -6.61 4.68
CA PHE A 14 -7.62 -6.22 5.37
C PHE A 14 -7.60 -6.74 6.81
N ALA A 15 -8.74 -6.81 7.51
CA ALA A 15 -8.82 -7.47 8.81
C ALA A 15 -8.50 -8.96 8.69
N ASP A 16 -9.02 -9.65 7.67
CA ASP A 16 -8.67 -11.06 7.37
C ASP A 16 -7.16 -11.22 7.13
N ILE A 17 -6.53 -10.31 6.36
CA ILE A 17 -5.08 -10.32 6.15
C ILE A 17 -4.34 -10.18 7.49
N ALA A 18 -4.79 -9.30 8.39
CA ALA A 18 -4.14 -9.12 9.69
C ALA A 18 -4.15 -10.43 10.51
N GLU A 19 -5.30 -11.10 10.58
CA GLU A 19 -5.43 -12.40 11.24
C GLU A 19 -4.54 -13.47 10.59
N LEU A 20 -4.53 -13.55 9.25
CA LEU A 20 -3.68 -14.48 8.49
C LEU A 20 -2.19 -14.21 8.69
N MET A 21 -1.79 -12.98 8.97
CA MET A 21 -0.42 -12.60 9.33
C MET A 21 -0.08 -12.86 10.81
N GLY A 22 -1.01 -13.43 11.58
CA GLY A 22 -0.83 -13.80 12.98
C GLY A 22 -1.06 -12.66 13.96
N GLU A 23 -1.67 -11.55 13.54
CA GLU A 23 -2.03 -10.47 14.45
C GLU A 23 -3.28 -10.82 15.26
N ASN A 24 -3.28 -10.51 16.56
CA ASN A 24 -4.49 -10.60 17.36
C ASN A 24 -5.41 -9.40 17.08
N ILE A 25 -6.59 -9.67 16.50
CA ILE A 25 -7.62 -8.67 16.17
C ILE A 25 -8.85 -8.73 17.09
N THR A 26 -8.80 -9.52 18.17
CA THR A 26 -9.94 -9.70 19.09
C THR A 26 -10.35 -8.37 19.73
N GLY A 27 -11.64 -8.03 19.63
CA GLY A 27 -12.21 -6.83 20.24
C GLY A 27 -11.88 -5.52 19.51
N LEU A 28 -11.19 -5.58 18.37
CA LEU A 28 -10.91 -4.41 17.54
C LEU A 28 -12.09 -4.12 16.60
N SER A 29 -12.21 -2.85 16.18
CA SER A 29 -13.06 -2.51 15.05
C SER A 29 -12.46 -3.05 13.74
N THR A 30 -13.27 -3.19 12.69
CA THR A 30 -12.78 -3.62 11.37
C THR A 30 -11.65 -2.73 10.85
N LEU A 31 -11.74 -1.41 11.07
CA LEU A 31 -10.70 -0.48 10.62
C LEU A 31 -9.42 -0.64 11.44
N ASP A 32 -9.50 -0.80 12.75
CA ASP A 32 -8.31 -1.03 13.60
C ASP A 32 -7.65 -2.38 13.28
N ALA A 33 -8.45 -3.41 12.99
CA ALA A 33 -7.97 -4.70 12.53
C ALA A 33 -7.29 -4.59 11.14
N ALA A 34 -7.88 -3.85 10.20
CA ALA A 34 -7.30 -3.58 8.89
C ALA A 34 -5.96 -2.83 8.97
N GLU A 35 -5.83 -1.88 9.91
CA GLU A 35 -4.59 -1.16 10.16
C GLU A 35 -3.46 -2.08 10.64
N LYS A 36 -3.79 -3.13 11.41
CA LYS A 36 -2.81 -4.15 11.81
C LYS A 36 -2.22 -4.90 10.62
N ALA A 37 -2.98 -5.15 9.54
CA ALA A 37 -2.42 -5.74 8.33
C ALA A 37 -1.37 -4.84 7.70
N ILE A 38 -1.62 -3.52 7.63
CA ILE A 38 -0.65 -2.57 7.09
C ILE A 38 0.65 -2.58 7.90
N ALA A 39 0.52 -2.56 9.23
CA ALA A 39 1.66 -2.63 10.13
C ALA A 39 2.42 -3.96 10.01
N ALA A 40 1.72 -5.08 9.92
CA ALA A 40 2.32 -6.41 9.78
C ALA A 40 3.07 -6.58 8.45
N ILE A 41 2.53 -6.06 7.34
CA ILE A 41 3.20 -6.04 6.03
C ILE A 41 4.49 -5.23 6.09
N THR A 42 4.46 -4.04 6.69
CA THR A 42 5.66 -3.20 6.84
C THR A 42 6.68 -3.86 7.76
N ARG A 43 6.26 -4.46 8.88
CA ARG A 43 7.13 -5.21 9.79
C ARG A 43 7.84 -6.34 9.05
N LEU A 44 7.11 -7.18 8.33
CA LEU A 44 7.68 -8.29 7.58
C LEU A 44 8.70 -7.80 6.52
N SER A 45 8.37 -6.73 5.80
CA SER A 45 9.26 -6.10 4.82
C SER A 45 10.60 -5.68 5.45
N MET A 46 10.55 -5.08 6.65
CA MET A 46 11.75 -4.70 7.40
C MET A 46 12.53 -5.92 7.90
N ASP A 47 11.84 -6.93 8.45
CA ASP A 47 12.46 -8.13 9.02
C ASP A 47 13.29 -8.93 7.99
N ILE A 48 12.88 -8.90 6.72
CA ILE A 48 13.59 -9.58 5.62
C ILE A 48 14.54 -8.65 4.83
N GLY A 49 14.71 -7.40 5.28
CA GLY A 49 15.71 -6.47 4.74
C GLY A 49 15.34 -5.79 3.42
N ILE A 50 14.05 -5.63 3.12
CA ILE A 50 13.62 -4.82 1.95
C ILE A 50 13.91 -3.34 2.23
N PRO A 51 14.47 -2.58 1.27
CA PRO A 51 14.61 -1.13 1.39
C PRO A 51 13.25 -0.45 1.58
N GLN A 52 13.14 0.44 2.56
CA GLN A 52 11.86 1.04 2.94
C GLN A 52 11.49 2.27 2.10
N HIS A 53 12.44 2.81 1.33
CA HIS A 53 12.25 4.03 0.57
C HIS A 53 12.71 3.86 -0.88
N LEU A 54 11.96 4.44 -1.83
CA LEU A 54 12.31 4.43 -3.25
C LEU A 54 13.62 5.18 -3.53
N ARG A 55 13.96 6.20 -2.72
CA ARG A 55 15.25 6.91 -2.86
C ARG A 55 16.45 5.99 -2.65
N ASP A 56 16.31 4.96 -1.82
CA ASP A 56 17.38 3.99 -1.53
C ASP A 56 17.63 3.07 -2.76
N LEU A 57 16.69 3.05 -3.71
CA LEU A 57 16.74 2.31 -4.97
C LEU A 57 17.09 3.21 -6.18
N GLY A 58 17.41 4.49 -5.96
CA GLY A 58 17.81 5.42 -7.03
C GLY A 58 16.65 6.05 -7.81
N VAL A 59 15.41 5.93 -7.33
CA VAL A 59 14.26 6.63 -7.91
C VAL A 59 14.41 8.14 -7.70
N LYS A 60 13.94 8.96 -8.66
CA LYS A 60 13.96 10.42 -8.57
C LYS A 60 12.54 10.97 -8.49
N GLU A 61 12.31 11.96 -7.64
CA GLU A 61 10.99 12.61 -7.53
C GLU A 61 10.50 13.22 -8.85
N ALA A 62 11.44 13.64 -9.72
CA ALA A 62 11.14 14.17 -11.04
C ALA A 62 10.44 13.15 -11.96
N ASP A 63 10.60 11.85 -11.69
CA ASP A 63 10.02 10.78 -12.50
C ASP A 63 8.58 10.43 -12.08
N PHE A 64 8.10 10.90 -10.91
CA PHE A 64 6.78 10.55 -10.38
C PHE A 64 5.61 10.86 -11.33
N PRO A 65 5.56 12.01 -12.03
CA PRO A 65 4.46 12.28 -12.96
C PRO A 65 4.39 11.21 -14.08
N TYR A 66 5.53 10.88 -14.68
CA TYR A 66 5.62 9.88 -15.74
C TYR A 66 5.30 8.48 -15.22
N MET A 67 5.84 8.10 -14.05
CA MET A 67 5.55 6.82 -13.41
C MET A 67 4.06 6.66 -13.08
N ALA A 68 3.40 7.72 -12.61
CA ALA A 68 1.97 7.70 -12.30
C ALA A 68 1.09 7.55 -13.55
N GLU A 69 1.44 8.25 -14.63
CA GLU A 69 0.79 8.10 -15.93
C GLU A 69 0.92 6.67 -16.47
N MET A 70 2.13 6.10 -16.43
CA MET A 70 2.36 4.73 -16.89
C MET A 70 1.66 3.70 -16.00
N ALA A 71 1.65 3.91 -14.69
CA ALA A 71 0.94 3.04 -13.75
C ALA A 71 -0.57 2.97 -14.01
N LEU A 72 -1.21 4.05 -14.47
CA LEU A 72 -2.63 4.01 -14.86
C LEU A 72 -2.89 3.31 -16.19
N LYS A 73 -1.93 3.33 -17.10
CA LYS A 73 -2.03 2.66 -18.40
C LYS A 73 -1.69 1.16 -18.32
N ASP A 74 -1.06 0.74 -17.23
CA ASP A 74 -0.79 -0.67 -16.98
C ASP A 74 -2.09 -1.48 -16.87
N GLY A 75 -2.15 -2.63 -17.55
CA GLY A 75 -3.34 -3.47 -17.60
C GLY A 75 -3.81 -3.96 -16.23
N ASN A 76 -2.93 -4.03 -15.23
CA ASN A 76 -3.30 -4.45 -13.88
C ASN A 76 -4.08 -3.36 -13.13
N ALA A 77 -3.90 -2.08 -13.48
CA ALA A 77 -4.56 -0.95 -12.82
C ALA A 77 -6.10 -1.05 -12.89
N PHE A 78 -6.63 -1.65 -13.97
CA PHE A 78 -8.06 -1.88 -14.14
C PHE A 78 -8.67 -2.74 -13.02
N SER A 79 -7.90 -3.67 -12.46
CA SER A 79 -8.35 -4.59 -11.43
C SER A 79 -8.20 -4.05 -10.00
N ASN A 80 -7.61 -2.87 -9.81
CA ASN A 80 -7.41 -2.30 -8.48
C ASN A 80 -8.78 -1.97 -7.83
N PRO A 81 -9.02 -2.38 -6.57
CA PRO A 81 -10.34 -2.22 -5.93
C PRO A 81 -10.71 -0.75 -5.69
N ARG A 82 -9.72 0.15 -5.69
CA ARG A 82 -9.92 1.60 -5.68
C ARG A 82 -9.47 2.19 -7.02
N LYS A 83 -10.39 2.79 -7.77
CA LYS A 83 -10.01 3.55 -8.98
C LYS A 83 -9.30 4.84 -8.56
N GLY A 84 -8.05 4.97 -8.96
CA GLY A 84 -7.24 6.15 -8.71
C GLY A 84 -7.09 7.06 -9.93
N ASN A 85 -6.48 8.21 -9.70
CA ASN A 85 -6.01 9.12 -10.75
C ASN A 85 -4.50 9.38 -10.62
N GLU A 86 -3.92 10.10 -11.59
CA GLU A 86 -2.47 10.34 -11.64
C GLU A 86 -1.96 11.07 -10.40
N GLN A 87 -2.73 12.02 -9.88
CA GLN A 87 -2.35 12.81 -8.70
C GLN A 87 -2.30 11.93 -7.44
N GLU A 88 -3.29 11.07 -7.25
CA GLU A 88 -3.34 10.13 -6.14
C GLU A 88 -2.18 9.12 -6.22
N ILE A 89 -1.89 8.58 -7.41
CA ILE A 89 -0.79 7.62 -7.61
C ILE A 89 0.57 8.30 -7.39
N ALA A 90 0.77 9.51 -7.92
CA ALA A 90 1.97 10.29 -7.65
C ALA A 90 2.14 10.59 -6.15
N ALA A 91 1.05 10.83 -5.42
CA ALA A 91 1.09 10.96 -3.97
C ALA A 91 1.49 9.65 -3.27
N ILE A 92 1.09 8.48 -3.79
CA ILE A 92 1.55 7.19 -3.25
C ILE A 92 3.06 7.00 -3.49
N PHE A 93 3.58 7.35 -4.67
CA PHE A 93 5.03 7.34 -4.92
C PHE A 93 5.76 8.26 -3.95
N ARG A 94 5.25 9.47 -3.73
CA ARG A 94 5.83 10.43 -2.77
C ARG A 94 5.80 9.93 -1.32
N GLN A 95 4.76 9.20 -0.91
CA GLN A 95 4.70 8.57 0.42
C GLN A 95 5.70 7.43 0.61
N ALA A 96 6.16 6.82 -0.49
CA ALA A 96 7.11 5.72 -0.47
C ALA A 96 8.56 6.16 -0.76
N PHE A 97 8.78 7.47 -0.97
CA PHE A 97 10.09 8.06 -1.24
C PHE A 97 10.88 8.36 0.03
#